data_AF-A0A7S2IRV8-F1
#
_entry.id   AF-A0A7S2IRV8-F1
#
_cell.length_a   1.000
_cell.length_b   1.000
_cell.length_c   1.000
_cell.angle_alpha   90.00
_cell.angle_beta   90.00
_cell.angle_gamma   90.00
#
_symmetry.space_group_name_H-M   'P 1'
#
loop_
_entity.id
_entity.type
_entity.pdbx_description
1 polymer ?
#
loop_
_entity_poly.entity_id
_entity_poly.type
_entity_poly.pdbx_seq_one_letter_code
_entity_poly.pdbx_strand_id
1 'polypeptide(L)'
;AACTRTWGNPVDGPSGTLARHDKWYISEAVRNAGLRSVKEIKISSWHEAKDYLESLSPPLSEANPVIFKILQGSSSEGVQKVHSMEQAREIIARELGSASQFGGQIGKILIQEFLSGQEYVIDSASRDGVHKVTIVWNEDLRPGNGIFNLYYGFKSMDPEDPKTNAGHHRLREQSARRNWPPEWRSRHGGEVARGG
;
A
#
# COMPACT_ATOMS: atom_id res chain seq x y z
N ALA A 1 20.04 -5.90 -4.86
CA ALA A 1 20.31 -6.93 -3.84
C ALA A 1 19.70 -6.61 -2.46
N ALA A 2 18.53 -5.94 -2.36
CA ALA A 2 18.05 -5.42 -1.07
C ALA A 2 16.97 -6.28 -0.34
N CYS A 3 16.47 -7.37 -0.93
CA CYS A 3 15.38 -8.19 -0.35
C CYS A 3 15.40 -9.69 -0.70
N THR A 4 16.32 -10.18 -1.55
CA THR A 4 16.58 -11.62 -1.72
C THR A 4 18.08 -11.84 -1.96
N ARG A 5 18.78 -12.45 -1.01
CA ARG A 5 19.97 -13.24 -1.33
C ARG A 5 19.51 -14.68 -1.44
N THR A 6 19.78 -15.31 -2.58
CA THR A 6 19.97 -16.76 -2.88
C THR A 6 19.16 -17.86 -2.19
N TRP A 7 18.26 -17.56 -1.28
CA TRP A 7 17.36 -18.48 -0.59
C TRP A 7 16.04 -17.73 -0.40
N GLY A 8 14.93 -18.44 -0.51
CA GLY A 8 13.60 -17.85 -0.34
C GLY A 8 13.45 -17.03 0.94
N ASN A 9 12.59 -16.02 0.87
CA ASN A 9 12.17 -15.09 1.94
C ASN A 9 13.26 -14.81 3.01
N PRO A 10 14.27 -13.94 2.74
CA PRO A 10 15.28 -13.66 3.74
C PRO A 10 14.67 -12.80 4.84
N VAL A 11 14.69 -13.35 6.05
CA VAL A 11 14.36 -12.65 7.29
C VAL A 11 15.52 -11.73 7.72
N ASP A 12 16.70 -11.89 7.11
CA ASP A 12 17.94 -11.29 7.61
C ASP A 12 18.47 -10.15 6.73
N GLY A 13 18.62 -8.98 7.37
CA GLY A 13 19.23 -7.78 6.82
C GLY A 13 18.39 -6.53 7.13
N PRO A 14 19.00 -5.40 7.52
CA PRO A 14 18.27 -4.18 7.89
C PRO A 14 17.32 -3.71 6.78
N SER A 15 17.71 -3.90 5.52
CA SER A 15 16.95 -3.48 4.34
C SER A 15 15.70 -4.35 4.09
N GLY A 16 15.78 -5.67 4.32
CA GLY A 16 14.68 -6.61 4.07
C GLY A 16 13.62 -6.62 5.16
N THR A 17 14.01 -6.37 6.41
CA THR A 17 13.07 -6.26 7.53
C THR A 17 12.35 -4.91 7.52
N LEU A 18 13.06 -3.80 7.30
CA LEU A 18 12.42 -2.48 7.21
C LEU A 18 11.46 -2.37 6.03
N ALA A 19 11.81 -2.95 4.87
CA ALA A 19 10.94 -2.98 3.69
C ALA A 19 9.73 -3.92 3.80
N ARG A 20 9.50 -4.58 4.94
CA ARG A 20 8.27 -5.35 5.22
C ARG A 20 7.38 -4.73 6.29
N HIS A 21 7.94 -3.87 7.14
CA HIS A 21 7.22 -3.31 8.28
C HIS A 21 7.00 -1.79 8.17
N ASP A 22 7.81 -1.09 7.37
CA ASP A 22 7.62 0.33 7.09
C ASP A 22 6.94 0.56 5.73
N LYS A 23 5.75 1.17 5.78
CA LYS A 23 4.96 1.47 4.57
C LYS A 23 5.71 2.34 3.56
N TRP A 24 6.59 3.25 4.01
CA TRP A 24 7.39 4.07 3.11
C TRP A 24 8.42 3.22 2.35
N TYR A 25 9.16 2.36 3.04
CA TYR A 25 10.17 1.52 2.39
C TYR A 25 9.54 0.47 1.46
N ILE A 26 8.32 -0.01 1.77
CA ILE A 26 7.54 -0.86 0.87
C ILE A 26 7.24 -0.12 -0.44
N SER A 27 6.71 1.11 -0.36
CA SER A 27 6.35 1.89 -1.56
C SER A 27 7.57 2.27 -2.39
N GLU A 28 8.67 2.65 -1.74
CA GLU A 28 9.93 2.96 -2.42
C GLU A 28 10.54 1.74 -3.10
N ALA A 29 10.37 0.53 -2.55
CA ALA A 29 10.79 -0.69 -3.24
C ALA A 29 10.00 -0.90 -4.55
N VAL A 30 8.68 -0.64 -4.53
CA VAL A 30 7.82 -0.70 -5.74
C VAL A 30 8.25 0.34 -6.77
N ARG A 31 8.50 1.60 -6.33
CA ARG A 31 8.96 2.68 -7.20
C ARG A 31 10.31 2.35 -7.85
N ASN A 32 11.27 1.86 -7.06
CA ASN A 32 12.61 1.47 -7.53
C ASN A 32 12.61 0.23 -8.44
N ALA A 33 11.52 -0.55 -8.43
CA ALA A 33 11.30 -1.65 -9.36
C ALA A 33 10.75 -1.17 -10.73
N GLY A 34 10.41 0.12 -10.88
CA GLY A 34 9.81 0.66 -12.11
C GLY A 34 8.35 0.28 -12.30
N LEU A 35 7.70 -0.19 -11.24
CA LEU A 35 6.27 -0.47 -11.23
C LEU A 35 5.48 0.82 -10.99
N ARG A 36 4.20 0.80 -11.36
CA ARG A 36 3.28 1.90 -11.04
C ARG A 36 3.16 2.03 -9.52
N SER A 37 3.86 3.01 -8.97
CA SER A 37 3.82 3.38 -7.56
C SER A 37 2.81 4.50 -7.32
N VAL A 38 2.26 4.53 -6.13
CA VAL A 38 1.37 5.59 -5.65
C VAL A 38 2.11 6.91 -5.42
N LYS A 39 1.39 8.02 -5.55
CA LYS A 39 1.81 9.34 -5.07
C LYS A 39 1.66 9.38 -3.56
N GLU A 40 2.75 9.68 -2.88
CA GLU A 40 2.80 9.73 -1.43
C GLU A 40 3.92 10.64 -0.92
N ILE A 41 3.78 11.07 0.33
CA ILE A 41 4.80 11.78 1.08
C ILE A 41 4.83 11.25 2.51
N LYS A 42 6.01 11.26 3.12
CA LYS A 42 6.20 11.02 4.54
C LYS A 42 6.41 12.35 5.24
N ILE A 43 5.54 12.67 6.19
CA ILE A 43 5.54 13.95 6.91
C ILE A 43 5.86 13.78 8.38
N SER A 44 6.45 14.81 8.96
CA SER A 44 6.72 14.97 10.40
C SER A 44 6.06 16.20 11.02
N SER A 45 5.31 16.98 10.24
CA SER A 45 4.65 18.19 10.72
C SER A 45 3.39 18.53 9.93
N TRP A 46 2.54 19.37 10.54
CA TRP A 46 1.37 19.94 9.86
C TRP A 46 1.74 20.79 8.65
N HIS A 47 2.84 21.55 8.70
CA HIS A 47 3.26 22.41 7.59
C HIS A 47 3.60 21.58 6.35
N GLU A 48 4.42 20.53 6.50
CA GLU A 48 4.73 19.60 5.39
C GLU A 48 3.47 18.94 4.82
N ALA A 49 2.53 18.53 5.68
CA ALA A 49 1.28 17.94 5.25
C ALA A 49 0.42 18.95 4.49
N LYS A 50 0.29 20.18 5.01
CA LYS A 50 -0.49 21.24 4.38
C LYS A 50 0.03 21.56 2.99
N ASP A 51 1.33 21.75 2.86
CA ASP A 51 1.98 22.05 1.57
C ASP A 51 1.74 20.93 0.55
N TYR A 52 1.87 19.66 0.97
CA TYR A 52 1.59 18.53 0.10
C TYR A 52 0.12 18.46 -0.31
N LEU A 53 -0.81 18.59 0.64
CA LEU A 53 -2.25 18.49 0.37
C LEU A 53 -2.75 19.62 -0.56
N GLU A 54 -2.21 20.82 -0.41
CA GLU A 54 -2.49 21.97 -1.28
C GLU A 54 -1.86 21.82 -2.68
N SER A 55 -0.78 21.02 -2.80
CA SER A 55 -0.15 20.71 -4.10
C SER A 55 -0.88 19.63 -4.91
N LEU A 56 -1.87 18.94 -4.31
CA LEU A 56 -2.59 17.86 -4.99
C LEU A 56 -3.48 18.40 -6.12
N SER A 57 -3.53 17.63 -7.21
CA SER A 57 -4.40 17.89 -8.35
C SER A 57 -5.12 16.60 -8.74
N PRO A 58 -6.44 16.50 -8.51
CA PRO A 58 -7.31 17.51 -7.88
C PRO A 58 -7.01 17.72 -6.39
N PRO A 59 -7.36 18.88 -5.81
CA PRO A 59 -7.12 19.18 -4.39
C PRO A 59 -7.96 18.28 -3.49
N LEU A 60 -7.50 18.13 -2.24
CA LEU A 60 -8.21 17.39 -1.20
C LEU A 60 -9.65 17.88 -1.07
N SER A 61 -10.59 16.95 -1.19
CA SER A 61 -12.01 17.20 -0.98
C SER A 61 -12.76 15.90 -0.67
N GLU A 62 -14.05 16.01 -0.37
CA GLU A 62 -14.93 14.85 -0.21
C GLU A 62 -14.88 13.89 -1.42
N ALA A 63 -14.78 14.44 -2.63
CA ALA A 63 -14.68 13.66 -3.86
C ALA A 63 -13.27 13.13 -4.14
N ASN A 64 -12.24 13.80 -3.59
CA ASN A 64 -10.82 13.46 -3.80
C ASN A 64 -10.11 13.26 -2.45
N PRO A 65 -10.46 12.18 -1.74
CA PRO A 65 -9.86 11.90 -0.44
C PRO A 65 -8.42 11.40 -0.59
N VAL A 66 -7.69 11.44 0.52
CA VAL A 66 -6.35 10.85 0.66
C VAL A 66 -6.34 9.81 1.77
N ILE A 67 -5.31 8.99 1.83
CA ILE A 67 -5.11 8.02 2.91
C ILE A 67 -3.96 8.45 3.80
N PHE A 68 -4.22 8.56 5.10
CA PHE A 68 -3.19 8.74 6.12
C PHE A 68 -2.87 7.37 6.72
N LYS A 69 -1.58 7.09 6.92
CA LYS A 69 -1.11 5.85 7.53
C LYS A 69 0.01 6.11 8.52
N ILE A 70 -0.05 5.53 9.71
CA ILE A 70 1.15 5.37 10.53
C ILE A 70 2.11 4.39 9.84
N LEU A 71 3.42 4.67 9.89
CA LEU A 71 4.41 3.88 9.14
C LEU A 71 4.46 2.42 9.59
N GLN A 72 4.62 2.22 10.89
CA GLN A 72 4.65 0.92 11.54
C GLN A 72 3.25 0.66 12.11
N GLY A 73 2.52 -0.30 11.53
CA GLY A 73 1.16 -0.65 11.97
C GLY A 73 0.68 -1.92 11.27
N SER A 74 -0.14 -2.72 11.94
CA SER A 74 -0.70 -3.98 11.42
C SER A 74 -2.22 -3.94 11.28
N SER A 75 -2.81 -4.80 10.45
CA SER A 75 -4.27 -5.04 10.44
C SER A 75 -5.14 -3.79 10.25
N SER A 76 -4.76 -2.89 9.33
CA SER A 76 -5.44 -1.61 9.04
C SER A 76 -5.37 -0.57 10.17
N GLU A 77 -4.61 -0.83 11.24
CA GLU A 77 -4.38 0.14 12.32
C GLU A 77 -3.69 1.40 11.81
N GLY A 78 -4.20 2.54 12.26
CA GLY A 78 -3.71 3.86 11.88
C GLY A 78 -3.89 4.19 10.40
N VAL A 79 -4.76 3.48 9.66
CA VAL A 79 -5.17 3.82 8.29
C VAL A 79 -6.46 4.62 8.32
N GLN A 80 -6.42 5.85 7.83
CA GLN A 80 -7.57 6.75 7.83
C GLN A 80 -7.80 7.34 6.45
N LYS A 81 -9.06 7.36 6.02
CA LYS A 81 -9.47 8.04 4.79
C LYS A 81 -9.86 9.48 5.15
N VAL A 82 -9.14 10.43 4.56
CA VAL A 82 -9.19 11.85 4.90
C VAL A 82 -9.82 12.63 3.75
N HIS A 83 -10.81 13.45 4.07
CA HIS A 83 -11.67 14.14 3.12
C HIS A 83 -11.53 15.68 3.18
N SER A 84 -10.94 16.22 4.25
CA SER A 84 -10.81 17.67 4.43
C SER A 84 -9.51 18.08 5.14
N MET A 85 -9.13 19.34 4.98
CA MET A 85 -7.96 19.93 5.65
C MET A 85 -8.11 19.96 7.18
N GLU A 86 -9.33 20.17 7.67
CA GLU A 86 -9.64 20.15 9.10
C GLU A 86 -9.40 18.75 9.68
N GLN A 87 -9.96 17.72 9.04
CA GLN A 87 -9.76 16.33 9.42
C GLN A 87 -8.28 15.94 9.36
N ALA A 88 -7.55 16.36 8.32
CA ALA A 88 -6.11 16.14 8.21
C ALA A 88 -5.35 16.72 9.40
N ARG A 89 -5.68 17.95 9.81
CA ARG A 89 -5.06 18.65 10.93
C ARG A 89 -5.31 17.94 12.25
N GLU A 90 -6.55 17.53 12.51
CA GLU A 90 -6.94 16.79 13.71
C GLU A 90 -6.21 15.46 13.82
N ILE A 91 -6.14 14.71 12.71
CA ILE A 91 -5.42 13.44 12.66
C ILE A 91 -3.93 13.66 12.96
N ILE A 92 -3.29 14.63 12.32
CA ILE A 92 -1.86 14.90 12.54
C ILE A 92 -1.59 15.30 13.98
N ALA A 93 -2.43 16.16 14.57
CA ALA A 93 -2.30 16.58 15.96
C ALA A 93 -2.50 15.44 16.96
N ARG A 94 -3.37 14.47 16.63
CA ARG A 94 -3.62 13.30 17.48
C ARG A 94 -2.54 12.24 17.37
N GLU A 95 -2.06 11.96 16.16
CA GLU A 95 -1.17 10.82 15.89
C GLU A 95 0.31 11.19 16.09
N LEU A 96 0.78 12.36 15.64
CA LEU A 96 2.20 12.71 15.82
C LEU A 96 2.55 12.88 17.30
N GLY A 97 3.57 12.17 17.76
CA GLY A 97 4.02 12.18 19.16
C GLY A 97 3.22 11.26 20.09
N SER A 98 2.13 10.64 19.61
CA SER A 98 1.39 9.65 20.40
C SER A 98 2.16 8.33 20.49
N ALA A 99 1.78 7.47 21.44
CA ALA A 99 2.43 6.19 21.64
C ALA A 99 2.16 5.23 20.46
N SER A 100 3.22 4.58 19.97
CA SER A 100 3.08 3.51 18.99
C SER A 100 2.73 2.19 19.68
N GLN A 101 1.93 1.35 19.01
CA GLN A 101 1.64 -0.03 19.44
C GLN A 101 2.89 -0.90 19.61
N PHE A 102 4.00 -0.56 18.95
CA PHE A 102 5.28 -1.28 19.03
C PHE A 102 6.26 -0.64 20.02
N GLY A 103 5.79 0.31 20.84
CA GLY A 103 6.62 1.11 21.74
C GLY A 103 7.23 2.34 21.05
N GLY A 104 7.58 3.33 21.87
CA GLY A 104 8.04 4.64 21.38
C GLY A 104 6.90 5.53 20.90
N GLN A 105 7.22 6.54 20.08
CA GLN A 105 6.27 7.53 19.59
C GLN A 105 6.14 7.50 18.06
N ILE A 106 4.96 7.83 17.56
CA ILE A 106 4.72 8.05 16.14
C ILE A 106 5.40 9.36 15.73
N GLY A 107 6.58 9.25 15.12
CA GLY A 107 7.34 10.42 14.65
C GLY A 107 6.98 10.88 13.24
N LYS A 108 6.32 10.03 12.44
CA LYS A 108 6.02 10.29 11.02
C LYS A 108 4.72 9.63 10.59
N ILE A 109 4.03 10.28 9.66
CA ILE A 109 2.81 9.80 9.01
C ILE A 109 3.05 9.74 7.50
N LEU A 110 2.51 8.73 6.84
CA LEU A 110 2.46 8.63 5.39
C LEU A 110 1.13 9.20 4.89
N ILE A 111 1.18 10.14 3.96
CA ILE A 111 0.02 10.62 3.21
C ILE A 111 0.12 10.06 1.80
N GLN A 112 -0.92 9.39 1.34
CA GLN A 112 -0.97 8.69 0.05
C GLN A 112 -2.24 9.06 -0.72
N GLU A 113 -2.18 9.14 -2.05
CA GLU A 113 -3.39 9.26 -2.87
C GLU A 113 -4.37 8.09 -2.64
N PHE A 114 -5.67 8.35 -2.71
CA PHE A 114 -6.67 7.31 -2.61
C PHE A 114 -6.80 6.56 -3.94
N LEU A 115 -6.51 5.26 -3.94
CA LEU A 115 -6.78 4.39 -5.08
C LEU A 115 -8.17 3.77 -4.97
N SER A 116 -9.03 4.08 -5.95
CA SER A 116 -10.32 3.41 -6.13
C SER A 116 -10.20 2.21 -7.08
N GLY A 117 -11.16 1.30 -6.99
CA GLY A 117 -11.22 0.09 -7.80
C GLY A 117 -10.99 -1.18 -6.99
N GLN A 118 -10.96 -2.31 -7.71
CA GLN A 118 -10.85 -3.63 -7.12
C GLN A 118 -9.47 -3.83 -6.51
N GLU A 119 -9.45 -4.34 -5.27
CA GLU A 119 -8.25 -4.76 -4.58
C GLU A 119 -8.04 -6.28 -4.75
N TYR A 120 -6.79 -6.65 -4.98
CA TYR A 120 -6.35 -8.03 -5.02
C TYR A 120 -5.13 -8.22 -4.11
N VAL A 121 -5.10 -9.34 -3.41
CA VAL A 121 -3.91 -9.82 -2.69
C VAL A 121 -3.30 -10.99 -3.47
N ILE A 122 -1.98 -10.96 -3.61
CA ILE A 122 -1.22 -12.00 -4.29
C ILE A 122 -0.34 -12.68 -3.26
N ASP A 123 -0.51 -13.98 -3.11
CA ASP A 123 0.44 -14.80 -2.37
C ASP A 123 1.45 -15.38 -3.36
N SER A 124 2.72 -15.31 -2.99
CA SER A 124 3.81 -15.81 -3.82
C SER A 124 4.85 -16.58 -3.03
N ALA A 125 5.37 -17.65 -3.64
CA ALA A 125 6.53 -18.36 -3.13
C ALA A 125 7.76 -17.98 -3.97
N SER A 126 8.87 -17.72 -3.29
CA SER A 126 10.11 -17.25 -3.92
C SER A 126 11.27 -18.16 -3.56
N ARG A 127 12.07 -18.57 -4.53
CA ARG A 127 13.29 -19.38 -4.33
C ARG A 127 14.32 -19.03 -5.39
N ASP A 128 15.56 -18.79 -4.97
CA ASP A 128 16.70 -18.51 -5.86
C ASP A 128 16.44 -17.37 -6.87
N GLY A 129 15.70 -16.34 -6.42
CA GLY A 129 15.31 -15.19 -7.25
C GLY A 129 14.15 -15.45 -8.22
N VAL A 130 13.59 -16.66 -8.22
CA VAL A 130 12.41 -17.02 -9.01
C VAL A 130 11.17 -16.91 -8.12
N HIS A 131 10.15 -16.21 -8.61
CA HIS A 131 8.88 -15.97 -7.91
C HIS A 131 7.75 -16.72 -8.62
N LYS A 132 6.94 -17.46 -7.86
CA LYS A 132 5.73 -18.14 -8.35
C LYS A 132 4.52 -17.65 -7.58
N VAL A 133 3.50 -17.17 -8.31
CA VAL A 133 2.20 -16.85 -7.73
C VAL A 133 1.51 -18.15 -7.34
N THR A 134 1.06 -18.25 -6.09
CA THR A 134 0.39 -19.44 -5.56
C THR A 134 -1.12 -19.28 -5.55
N ILE A 135 -1.61 -18.11 -5.17
CA ILE A 135 -3.05 -17.79 -5.15
C ILE A 135 -3.25 -16.29 -5.31
N VAL A 136 -4.37 -15.92 -5.93
CA VAL A 136 -4.84 -14.54 -5.99
C VAL A 136 -6.15 -14.45 -5.22
N TRP A 137 -6.26 -13.48 -4.32
CA TRP A 137 -7.46 -13.21 -3.55
C TRP A 137 -8.13 -11.95 -4.05
N ASN A 138 -9.42 -12.04 -4.36
CA ASN A 138 -10.29 -10.88 -4.48
C ASN A 138 -10.88 -10.59 -3.09
N GLU A 139 -10.52 -9.45 -2.52
CA GLU A 139 -11.02 -8.99 -1.23
C GLU A 139 -12.26 -8.10 -1.41
N ASP A 140 -13.37 -8.48 -0.78
CA ASP A 140 -14.56 -7.64 -0.67
C ASP A 140 -14.42 -6.77 0.60
N LEU A 141 -14.01 -5.52 0.40
CA LEU A 141 -13.82 -4.53 1.45
C LEU A 141 -14.98 -3.53 1.43
N ARG A 142 -15.70 -3.42 2.54
CA ARG A 142 -16.86 -2.55 2.68
C ARG A 142 -16.74 -1.64 3.89
N PRO A 143 -17.33 -0.44 3.88
CA PRO A 143 -17.43 0.36 5.09
C PRO A 143 -18.32 -0.31 6.13
N GLY A 144 -17.90 -0.32 7.40
CA GLY A 144 -18.65 -0.88 8.52
C GLY A 144 -17.98 -0.57 9.86
N ASN A 145 -18.77 -0.36 10.92
CA ASN A 145 -18.28 -0.07 12.28
C ASN A 145 -17.26 1.08 12.35
N GLY A 146 -17.44 2.14 11.55
CA GLY A 146 -16.52 3.28 11.49
C GLY A 146 -15.20 3.04 10.73
N ILE A 147 -15.01 1.86 10.15
CA ILE A 147 -13.85 1.50 9.32
C ILE A 147 -14.28 1.53 7.85
N PHE A 148 -13.54 2.23 6.99
CA PHE A 148 -13.95 2.41 5.58
C PHE A 148 -13.69 1.19 4.68
N ASN A 149 -12.87 0.24 5.14
CA ASN A 149 -12.40 -0.92 4.39
C ASN A 149 -12.40 -2.21 5.24
N LEU A 150 -13.52 -2.50 5.89
CA LEU A 150 -13.70 -3.72 6.68
C LEU A 150 -13.84 -4.94 5.76
N TYR A 151 -13.22 -6.06 6.13
CA TYR A 151 -13.37 -7.33 5.41
C TYR A 151 -14.80 -7.84 5.50
N TYR A 152 -15.44 -8.00 4.35
CA TYR A 152 -16.74 -8.63 4.21
C TYR A 152 -16.64 -10.06 3.68
N GLY A 153 -15.68 -10.32 2.80
CA GLY A 153 -15.44 -11.64 2.25
C GLY A 153 -14.19 -11.73 1.39
N PHE A 154 -13.83 -12.96 1.04
CA PHE A 154 -12.66 -13.28 0.21
C PHE A 154 -13.06 -14.31 -0.83
N LYS A 155 -12.59 -14.13 -2.05
CA LYS A 155 -12.72 -15.14 -3.11
C LYS A 155 -11.34 -15.49 -3.64
N SER A 156 -10.97 -16.76 -3.55
CA SER A 156 -9.80 -17.27 -4.24
C SER A 156 -10.04 -17.30 -5.74
N MET A 157 -9.02 -16.90 -6.49
CA MET A 157 -9.02 -16.80 -7.94
C MET A 157 -7.84 -17.61 -8.48
N ASP A 158 -8.02 -18.14 -9.68
CA ASP A 158 -6.93 -18.79 -10.41
C ASP A 158 -5.89 -17.73 -10.83
N PRO A 159 -4.59 -17.90 -10.50
CA PRO A 159 -3.52 -17.02 -10.97
C PRO A 159 -3.39 -16.92 -12.49
N GLU A 160 -3.91 -17.90 -13.24
CA GLU A 160 -3.90 -17.92 -14.70
C GLU A 160 -5.18 -17.34 -15.32
N ASP A 161 -6.19 -16.96 -14.52
CA ASP A 161 -7.41 -16.30 -15.01
C ASP A 161 -7.03 -15.00 -15.75
N PRO A 162 -7.51 -14.76 -16.99
CA PRO A 162 -7.17 -13.56 -17.75
C PRO A 162 -7.38 -12.24 -17.00
N LYS A 163 -8.37 -12.16 -16.10
CA LYS A 163 -8.65 -10.96 -15.28
C LYS A 163 -7.57 -10.69 -14.23
N THR A 164 -6.96 -11.74 -13.68
CA THR A 164 -5.85 -11.62 -12.73
C THR A 164 -4.51 -11.52 -13.48
N ASN A 165 -4.37 -12.24 -14.59
CA ASN A 165 -3.15 -12.35 -15.38
C ASN A 165 -2.76 -11.02 -16.08
N ALA A 166 -3.74 -10.22 -16.54
CA ALA A 166 -3.47 -8.91 -17.14
C ALA A 166 -2.77 -7.90 -16.18
N GLY A 167 -2.94 -8.08 -14.86
CA GLY A 167 -2.29 -7.30 -13.82
C GLY A 167 -0.87 -7.79 -13.48
N HIS A 168 -0.62 -9.11 -13.59
CA HIS A 168 0.62 -9.74 -13.09
C HIS A 168 1.60 -10.20 -14.17
N HIS A 169 1.27 -10.21 -15.46
CA HIS A 169 2.25 -10.55 -16.51
C HIS A 169 3.46 -9.59 -16.51
N ARG A 170 3.23 -8.30 -16.25
CA ARG A 170 4.29 -7.30 -16.00
C ARG A 170 5.09 -7.60 -14.71
N LEU A 171 4.48 -8.27 -13.74
CA LEU A 171 5.15 -8.71 -12.50
C LEU A 171 5.98 -9.99 -12.74
N ARG A 172 5.56 -10.92 -13.61
CA ARG A 172 6.33 -12.13 -13.98
C ARG A 172 7.62 -11.78 -14.75
N GLU A 173 7.56 -10.83 -15.69
CA GLU A 173 8.73 -10.44 -16.48
C GLU A 173 9.74 -9.58 -15.69
N GLN A 174 9.27 -8.80 -14.71
CA GLN A 174 10.13 -7.93 -13.90
C GLN A 174 10.67 -8.63 -12.63
N SER A 175 9.94 -9.61 -12.07
CA SER A 175 10.40 -10.44 -10.94
C SER A 175 11.53 -11.40 -11.30
N ALA A 176 11.69 -11.77 -12.57
CA ALA A 176 12.87 -12.50 -13.05
C ALA A 176 14.19 -11.72 -12.87
N ARG A 177 14.12 -10.42 -12.49
CA ARG A 177 15.31 -9.57 -12.33
C ARG A 177 15.47 -8.98 -10.93
N ARG A 178 14.41 -8.83 -10.11
CA ARG A 178 14.49 -8.08 -8.83
C ARG A 178 13.46 -8.53 -7.77
N ASN A 179 13.95 -8.41 -6.53
CA ASN A 179 13.43 -8.91 -5.25
C ASN A 179 12.03 -8.40 -4.86
N TRP A 180 11.14 -9.30 -4.44
CA TRP A 180 9.75 -9.02 -4.04
C TRP A 180 9.41 -9.51 -2.61
N PRO A 181 8.54 -8.82 -1.84
CA PRO A 181 8.00 -9.34 -0.58
C PRO A 181 6.95 -10.46 -0.80
N PRO A 182 6.83 -11.44 0.10
CA PRO A 182 5.99 -12.64 -0.08
C PRO A 182 4.49 -12.36 -0.22
N GLU A 183 4.00 -11.28 0.40
CA GLU A 183 2.61 -10.82 0.35
C GLU A 183 2.57 -9.41 -0.22
N TRP A 184 1.82 -9.21 -1.32
CA TRP A 184 1.64 -7.89 -1.93
C TRP A 184 0.19 -7.64 -2.30
N ARG A 185 -0.20 -6.37 -2.19
CA ARG A 185 -1.56 -5.90 -2.37
C ARG A 185 -1.62 -4.88 -3.51
N SER A 186 -2.33 -5.22 -4.58
CA SER A 186 -2.57 -4.34 -5.73
C SER A 186 -3.96 -3.75 -5.68
N ARG A 187 -4.10 -2.50 -6.15
CA ARG A 187 -5.37 -1.98 -6.67
C ARG A 187 -5.26 -1.67 -8.15
N HIS A 188 -6.20 -2.19 -8.94
CA HIS A 188 -6.37 -1.83 -10.34
C HIS A 188 -7.52 -0.83 -10.46
N GLY A 189 -7.21 0.37 -10.96
CA GLY A 189 -8.25 1.33 -11.36
C GLY A 189 -8.86 0.85 -12.67
N GLY A 190 -10.17 0.59 -12.67
CA GLY A 190 -10.91 0.29 -13.90
C GLY A 190 -11.21 1.57 -14.66
N GLU A 191 -10.86 1.60 -15.94
CA GLU A 191 -11.35 2.62 -16.87
C GLU A 191 -12.85 2.35 -17.12
N VAL A 192 -13.71 3.30 -16.78
CA VAL A 192 -15.13 3.20 -17.11
C VAL A 192 -15.24 3.32 -18.63
N ALA A 193 -15.50 2.19 -19.29
CA ALA A 193 -15.91 2.20 -20.69
C ALA A 193 -17.18 3.04 -20.79
N ARG A 194 -17.06 4.26 -21.33
CA ARG A 194 -18.22 5.02 -21.79
C ARG A 194 -18.75 4.29 -23.02
N GLY A 195 -19.77 3.46 -22.82
CA GLY A 195 -20.59 2.93 -23.90
C GLY A 195 -21.32 4.07 -24.59
N GLY A 196 -21.14 4.19 -25.89
CA GLY A 196 -22.03 4.92 -26.79
C GLY A 196 -23.19 4.04 -27.25
#